data_AF-A0A519L079-F1
#
_entry.id   AF-A0A519L079-F1
#
_cell.length_a   1.000
_cell.length_b   1.000
_cell.length_c   1.000
_cell.angle_alpha   90.00
_cell.angle_beta   90.00
_cell.angle_gamma   90.00
#
_symmetry.space_group_name_H-M   'P 1'
#
loop_
_entity.id
_entity.type
_entity.pdbx_description
1 polymer ?
#
loop_
_entity_poly.entity_id
_entity_poly.type
_entity_poly.pdbx_seq_one_letter_code
_entity_poly.pdbx_strand_id
1 'polypeptide(L)'
;TGVYAVPEIRKLVESGKPVFGICLGHQMLALALGAKTVKMDQGHHGANHPVKDLTTGKVEIVSMNHGFTVDRDSLPEAVEETHVSLFDGTNCGIALKDRPVFSVQHHPEASPGPTDSLYLFQRFADSMKG
;
A
#
# COMPACT_ATOMS: atom_id res chain seq x y z
N THR A 1 9.57 13.19 10.24
CA THR A 1 9.06 11.85 10.62
C THR A 1 9.75 10.74 9.84
N GLY A 2 9.89 10.85 8.50
CA GLY A 2 10.52 9.78 7.71
C GLY A 2 11.99 9.46 8.00
N VAL A 3 12.78 10.45 8.44
CA VAL A 3 14.20 10.28 8.80
C VAL A 3 14.43 9.17 9.83
N TYR A 4 13.52 9.01 10.79
CA TYR A 4 13.63 8.00 11.84
C TYR A 4 12.90 6.70 11.51
N ALA A 5 11.76 6.77 10.82
CA ALA A 5 10.95 5.59 10.52
C ALA A 5 11.51 4.74 9.37
N VAL A 6 12.11 5.36 8.34
CA VAL A 6 12.65 4.61 7.19
C VAL A 6 13.73 3.59 7.59
N PRO A 7 14.76 3.95 8.39
CA PRO A 7 15.77 2.98 8.82
C PRO A 7 15.18 1.81 9.61
N GLU A 8 14.19 2.06 10.49
CA GLU A 8 13.56 1.00 11.28
C GLU A 8 12.67 0.10 10.43
N ILE A 9 11.95 0.66 9.45
CA ILE A 9 11.17 -0.14 8.50
C ILE A 9 12.08 -1.04 7.67
N ARG A 10 13.25 -0.56 7.24
CA ARG A 10 14.24 -1.41 6.54
C ARG A 10 14.66 -2.61 7.39
N LYS A 11 14.97 -2.40 8.67
CA LYS A 11 15.28 -3.50 9.60
C LYS A 11 14.14 -4.50 9.73
N LEU A 12 12.89 -4.03 9.78
CA LEU A 12 11.72 -4.92 9.81
C LEU A 12 11.62 -5.76 8.54
N VAL A 13 11.80 -5.14 7.37
CA VAL A 13 11.80 -5.83 6.06
C VAL A 13 12.95 -6.84 5.93
N GLU A 14 14.13 -6.52 6.48
CA GLU A 14 15.30 -7.40 6.51
C GLU A 14 15.15 -8.56 7.50
N SER A 15 14.32 -8.43 8.53
CA SER A 15 14.11 -9.47 9.54
C SER A 15 13.39 -10.73 9.01
N GLY A 16 12.82 -10.66 7.81
CA GLY A 16 12.04 -11.76 7.20
C GLY A 16 10.63 -11.93 7.78
N LYS A 17 10.26 -11.15 8.80
CA LYS A 17 8.90 -11.15 9.36
C LYS A 17 7.90 -10.55 8.36
N PRO A 18 6.63 -10.98 8.39
CA PRO A 18 5.59 -10.31 7.64
C PRO A 18 5.45 -8.84 8.01
N VAL A 19 5.28 -7.98 7.00
CA VAL A 19 5.06 -6.54 7.18
C VAL A 19 3.87 -6.10 6.32
N PHE A 20 2.92 -5.40 6.93
CA PHE A 20 1.78 -4.81 6.24
C PHE A 20 1.66 -3.31 6.55
N GLY A 21 1.73 -2.48 5.51
CA GLY A 21 1.57 -1.03 5.61
C GLY A 21 0.21 -0.53 5.10
N ILE A 22 -0.39 0.43 5.80
CA ILE A 22 -1.68 1.05 5.41
C ILE A 22 -1.51 2.57 5.33
N CYS A 23 -2.00 3.20 4.25
CA CYS A 23 -1.99 4.64 4.00
C CYS A 23 -0.60 5.28 4.20
N LEU A 24 -0.34 5.97 5.32
CA LEU A 24 1.00 6.47 5.61
C LEU A 24 2.03 5.34 5.72
N GLY A 25 1.65 4.19 6.28
CA GLY A 25 2.51 3.00 6.35
C GLY A 25 2.90 2.47 4.97
N HIS A 26 2.02 2.61 3.97
CA HIS A 26 2.33 2.28 2.58
C HIS A 26 3.40 3.21 2.00
N GLN A 27 3.25 4.52 2.19
CA GLN A 27 4.22 5.51 1.73
C GLN A 27 5.58 5.34 2.41
N MET A 28 5.57 5.10 3.74
CA MET A 28 6.79 4.88 4.51
C MET A 28 7.50 3.59 4.10
N LEU A 29 6.74 2.53 3.81
CA LEU A 29 7.30 1.29 3.27
C LEU A 29 7.91 1.51 1.89
N ALA A 30 7.21 2.19 0.97
CA ALA A 30 7.72 2.49 -0.36
C ALA A 30 9.04 3.28 -0.31
N LEU A 31 9.11 4.32 0.52
CA LEU A 31 10.35 5.08 0.76
C LEU A 31 11.47 4.21 1.35
N ALA A 32 11.15 3.30 2.27
CA ALA A 32 12.11 2.37 2.83
C ALA A 32 12.67 1.40 1.78
N LEU A 33 11.84 0.97 0.83
CA LEU A 33 12.22 0.12 -0.28
C LEU A 33 12.98 0.86 -1.39
N GLY A 34 13.03 2.19 -1.36
CA GLY A 34 13.79 3.02 -2.31
C GLY A 34 12.95 3.72 -3.38
N ALA A 35 11.62 3.62 -3.31
CA ALA A 35 10.73 4.42 -4.15
C ALA A 35 10.64 5.88 -3.66
N LYS A 36 9.92 6.72 -4.42
CA LYS A 36 9.64 8.12 -4.11
C LYS A 36 8.16 8.32 -3.83
N THR A 37 7.84 9.39 -3.11
CA THR A 37 6.48 9.88 -2.93
C THR A 37 6.35 11.28 -3.52
N VAL A 38 5.16 11.58 -4.04
CA VAL A 38 4.84 12.87 -4.64
C VAL A 38 3.57 13.42 -4.00
N LYS A 39 3.52 14.76 -3.88
CA LYS A 39 2.31 15.45 -3.42
C LYS A 39 1.29 15.48 -4.55
N MET A 40 0.04 15.18 -4.24
CA MET A 40 -1.07 15.22 -5.19
C MET A 40 -1.68 16.62 -5.24
N ASP A 41 -2.26 16.99 -6.37
CA ASP A 41 -2.92 18.29 -6.54
C ASP A 41 -4.20 18.40 -5.70
N GLN A 42 -5.05 17.38 -5.74
CA GLN A 42 -6.30 17.33 -4.94
C GLN A 42 -6.31 16.25 -3.86
N GLY A 43 -5.47 15.21 -4.00
CA GLY A 43 -5.49 14.03 -3.13
C GLY A 43 -6.77 13.21 -3.26
N HIS A 44 -6.90 12.15 -2.47
CA HIS A 44 -8.08 11.29 -2.44
C HIS A 44 -8.72 11.29 -1.05
N HIS A 45 -9.96 11.77 -0.99
CA HIS A 45 -10.73 11.93 0.24
C HIS A 45 -12.18 11.50 -0.02
N GLY A 46 -12.53 10.26 0.32
CA GLY A 46 -13.87 9.72 0.01
C GLY A 46 -13.98 8.21 0.24
N ALA A 47 -15.19 7.68 0.10
CA ALA A 47 -15.52 6.26 0.34
C ALA A 47 -16.13 5.57 -0.90
N ASN A 48 -15.89 6.12 -2.08
CA ASN A 48 -16.40 5.62 -3.36
C ASN A 48 -15.27 5.39 -4.39
N HIS A 49 -14.02 5.27 -3.94
CA HIS A 49 -12.86 5.26 -4.82
C HIS A 49 -12.67 3.86 -5.42
N PRO A 50 -12.70 3.68 -6.75
CA PRO A 50 -12.48 2.38 -7.36
C PRO A 50 -10.98 2.08 -7.45
N VAL A 51 -10.57 0.94 -6.89
CA VAL A 51 -9.20 0.43 -6.94
C VAL A 51 -9.22 -0.96 -7.57
N LYS A 52 -8.31 -1.21 -8.51
CA LYS A 52 -8.15 -2.53 -9.13
C LYS A 52 -6.97 -3.25 -8.49
N ASP A 53 -7.21 -4.44 -7.97
CA ASP A 53 -6.18 -5.42 -7.62
C ASP A 53 -5.68 -6.08 -8.91
N LEU A 54 -4.41 -5.84 -9.24
CA LEU A 54 -3.76 -6.38 -10.44
C LEU A 54 -3.45 -7.88 -10.32
N THR A 55 -3.37 -8.40 -9.09
CA THR A 55 -3.06 -9.81 -8.83
C THR A 55 -4.27 -10.72 -9.07
N THR A 56 -5.49 -10.20 -8.92
CA THR A 56 -6.74 -10.96 -9.09
C THR A 56 -7.64 -10.41 -10.20
N GLY A 57 -7.38 -9.19 -10.67
CA GLY A 57 -8.23 -8.46 -11.62
C GLY A 57 -9.51 -7.87 -11.02
N LYS A 58 -9.75 -8.05 -9.71
CA LYS A 58 -10.94 -7.53 -9.02
C LYS A 58 -10.89 -6.01 -8.87
N VAL A 59 -12.07 -5.40 -8.84
CA VAL A 59 -12.25 -3.98 -8.52
C VAL A 59 -12.96 -3.89 -7.18
N GLU A 60 -12.42 -3.05 -6.31
CA GLU A 60 -12.93 -2.78 -4.96
C GLU A 60 -13.33 -1.31 -4.88
N ILE A 61 -14.43 -1.03 -4.19
CA ILE A 61 -14.72 0.34 -3.75
C ILE A 61 -14.06 0.49 -2.38
N VAL A 62 -13.27 1.55 -2.20
CA VAL A 62 -12.46 1.73 -0.98
C VAL A 62 -12.58 3.12 -0.40
N SER A 63 -12.19 3.25 0.87
CA SER A 63 -12.03 4.52 1.56
C SER A 63 -10.60 5.06 1.43
N MET A 64 -10.50 6.33 1.03
CA MET A 64 -9.25 7.06 0.82
C MET A 64 -9.21 8.32 1.69
N ASN A 65 -8.04 8.62 2.24
CA ASN A 65 -7.77 9.88 2.95
C ASN A 65 -6.27 10.22 2.88
N HIS A 66 -5.79 10.62 1.70
CA HIS A 66 -4.36 10.93 1.50
C HIS A 66 -4.12 12.06 0.48
N GLY A 67 -3.09 12.87 0.73
CA GLY A 67 -2.63 13.94 -0.16
C GLY A 67 -1.27 13.69 -0.83
N PHE A 68 -0.69 12.51 -0.59
CA PHE A 68 0.57 12.05 -1.19
C PHE A 68 0.35 10.67 -1.79
N THR A 69 1.06 10.33 -2.85
CA THR A 69 1.04 8.99 -3.45
C THR A 69 2.46 8.51 -3.72
N VAL A 70 2.63 7.20 -3.89
CA VAL A 70 3.88 6.61 -4.35
C VAL A 70 4.02 6.84 -5.86
N ASP A 71 5.18 7.32 -6.29
CA ASP A 71 5.50 7.48 -7.70
C ASP A 71 5.78 6.10 -8.30
N ARG A 72 4.87 5.63 -9.15
CA ARG A 72 4.91 4.30 -9.76
C ARG A 72 6.14 4.07 -10.63
N ASP A 73 6.66 5.13 -11.25
CA ASP A 73 7.82 5.05 -12.14
C ASP A 73 9.14 4.98 -11.35
N SER A 74 9.06 5.24 -10.04
CA SER A 74 10.20 5.15 -9.12
C SER A 74 10.32 3.78 -8.43
N LEU A 75 9.41 2.85 -8.69
CA LEU A 75 9.41 1.54 -8.05
C LEU A 75 10.68 0.74 -8.44
N PRO A 76 11.48 0.29 -7.45
CA PRO A 76 12.61 -0.60 -7.70
C PRO A 76 12.16 -1.94 -8.29
N GLU A 77 13.05 -2.63 -9.00
CA GLU A 77 12.76 -3.92 -9.66
C GLU A 77 12.20 -5.00 -8.71
N ALA A 78 12.60 -4.98 -7.44
CA ALA A 78 12.15 -5.93 -6.43
C ALA A 78 10.71 -5.67 -5.92
N VAL A 79 10.12 -4.52 -6.25
CA VAL A 79 8.80 -4.07 -5.80
C VAL A 79 7.81 -4.16 -6.96
N GLU A 80 6.68 -4.83 -6.73
CA GLU A 80 5.58 -4.91 -7.67
C GLU A 80 4.44 -3.97 -7.25
N GLU A 81 3.86 -3.28 -8.22
CA GLU A 81 2.57 -2.61 -8.03
C GLU A 81 1.46 -3.65 -8.00
N THR A 82 0.65 -3.64 -6.94
CA THR A 82 -0.43 -4.62 -6.76
C THR A 82 -1.80 -4.00 -6.92
N HIS A 83 -1.95 -2.70 -6.64
CA HIS A 83 -3.23 -2.02 -6.72
C HIS A 83 -3.07 -0.68 -7.42
N VAL A 84 -4.04 -0.33 -8.26
CA VAL A 84 -4.05 0.93 -9.01
C VAL A 84 -5.41 1.61 -8.88
N SER A 85 -5.41 2.93 -8.76
CA SER A 85 -6.64 3.70 -8.83
C SER A 85 -7.21 3.66 -10.25
N LEU A 86 -8.52 3.42 -10.37
CA LEU A 86 -9.23 3.55 -11.63
C LEU A 86 -9.74 4.97 -11.94
N PHE A 87 -9.58 5.92 -11.01
CA PHE A 87 -9.90 7.33 -11.28
C PHE A 87 -8.76 8.06 -11.98
N ASP A 88 -7.52 7.83 -11.55
CA ASP A 88 -6.37 8.62 -12.03
C ASP A 88 -5.11 7.79 -12.33
N GLY A 89 -5.16 6.47 -12.15
CA GLY A 89 -4.03 5.58 -12.42
C GLY A 89 -2.90 5.63 -11.38
N THR A 90 -3.10 6.31 -10.25
CA THR A 90 -2.08 6.39 -9.19
C THR A 90 -1.91 5.06 -8.43
N ASN A 91 -0.71 4.86 -7.87
CA ASN A 91 -0.39 3.66 -7.10
C ASN A 91 -1.28 3.57 -5.85
N CYS A 92 -1.86 2.39 -5.63
CA CYS A 92 -2.72 2.10 -4.49
C CYS A 92 -2.23 0.92 -3.64
N GLY A 93 -1.11 0.30 -4.02
CA GLY A 93 -0.57 -0.84 -3.30
C GLY A 93 0.68 -1.40 -3.94
N ILE A 94 1.55 -1.96 -3.10
CA ILE A 94 2.82 -2.57 -3.50
C ILE A 94 3.07 -3.87 -2.73
N ALA A 95 3.90 -4.75 -3.29
CA ALA A 95 4.43 -5.93 -2.61
C ALA A 95 5.88 -6.20 -3.02
N LEU A 96 6.65 -6.84 -2.15
CA LEU A 96 7.94 -7.41 -2.53
C LEU A 96 7.75 -8.79 -3.16
N LYS A 97 8.55 -9.07 -4.20
CA LYS A 97 8.50 -10.33 -4.96
C LYS A 97 8.89 -11.57 -4.15
N ASP A 98 9.78 -11.39 -3.17
CA ASP A 98 10.52 -12.49 -2.53
C ASP A 98 10.18 -12.72 -1.06
N ARG A 99 9.29 -11.91 -0.46
CA ARG A 99 9.02 -11.94 0.99
C ARG A 99 7.62 -11.42 1.34
N PRO A 100 7.07 -11.77 2.52
CA PRO A 100 5.70 -11.41 2.93
C PRO A 100 5.58 -9.94 3.37
N VAL A 101 5.95 -9.02 2.49
CA VAL A 101 5.95 -7.57 2.74
C VAL A 101 5.08 -6.91 1.68
N PHE A 102 4.00 -6.28 2.11
CA PHE A 102 3.08 -5.60 1.21
C PHE A 102 2.43 -4.39 1.89
N SER A 103 1.76 -3.55 1.10
CA SER A 103 1.03 -2.40 1.63
C SER A 103 -0.05 -1.91 0.67
N VAL A 104 -1.00 -1.16 1.21
CA VAL A 104 -2.06 -0.49 0.44
C VAL A 104 -2.22 0.97 0.86
N GLN A 105 -2.58 1.83 -0.11
CA GLN A 105 -2.77 3.27 0.11
C GLN A 105 -4.15 3.58 0.70
N HIS A 106 -5.15 2.75 0.40
CA HIS A 106 -6.51 2.87 0.96
C HIS A 106 -6.58 2.33 2.40
N HIS A 107 -7.71 2.56 3.06
CA HIS A 107 -7.99 2.12 4.42
C HIS A 107 -8.84 0.85 4.42
N PRO A 108 -8.25 -0.36 4.43
CA PRO A 108 -8.99 -1.62 4.39
C PRO A 108 -9.79 -1.89 5.66
N GLU A 109 -9.46 -1.22 6.76
CA GLU A 109 -10.18 -1.33 8.02
C GLU A 109 -11.59 -0.77 7.92
N ALA A 110 -11.83 0.16 6.99
CA ALA A 110 -13.07 0.91 6.77
C ALA A 110 -13.67 1.54 8.05
N SER A 111 -13.82 2.86 8.10
CA SER A 111 -14.69 3.55 9.06
C SER A 111 -14.61 5.07 8.88
N PRO A 112 -15.55 5.69 8.14
CA PRO A 112 -16.64 5.06 7.37
C PRO A 112 -16.13 4.40 6.07
N GLY A 113 -16.86 3.40 5.53
CA GLY A 113 -16.52 2.84 4.22
C GLY A 113 -17.02 1.41 3.95
N PRO A 114 -16.89 0.93 2.70
CA PRO A 114 -17.12 -0.45 2.30
C PRO A 114 -16.05 -1.40 2.87
N THR A 115 -16.42 -2.65 3.12
CA THR A 115 -15.55 -3.68 3.76
C THR A 115 -14.88 -4.62 2.77
N ASP A 116 -14.86 -4.25 1.49
CA ASP A 116 -14.38 -5.09 0.38
C ASP A 116 -12.92 -5.55 0.56
N SER A 117 -12.11 -4.72 1.23
CA SER A 117 -10.67 -4.93 1.40
C SER A 117 -10.25 -5.63 2.69
N LEU A 118 -11.20 -6.13 3.50
CA LEU A 118 -10.89 -6.84 4.76
C LEU A 118 -10.04 -8.10 4.56
N TYR A 119 -10.05 -8.69 3.36
CA TYR A 119 -9.20 -9.84 3.03
C TYR A 119 -7.70 -9.55 3.19
N LEU A 120 -7.27 -8.28 3.13
CA LEU A 120 -5.87 -7.89 3.31
C LEU A 120 -5.38 -8.20 4.74
N PHE A 121 -6.24 -8.05 5.74
CA PHE A 121 -5.93 -8.49 7.10
C PHE A 121 -5.83 -10.00 7.21
N GLN A 122 -6.71 -10.73 6.50
CA GLN A 122 -6.63 -12.19 6.43
C GLN A 122 -5.32 -12.64 5.76
N ARG A 123 -4.92 -12.01 4.64
CA ARG A 123 -3.65 -12.23 3.95
C ARG A 123 -2.47 -12.00 4.88
N PHE A 124 -2.48 -10.92 5.66
CA PHE A 124 -1.44 -10.65 6.65
C PHE A 124 -1.44 -11.72 7.76
N ALA A 125 -2.60 -12.08 8.31
CA ALA A 125 -2.71 -13.11 9.33
C ALA A 125 -2.19 -14.47 8.86
N ASP A 126 -2.51 -14.87 7.62
CA ASP A 126 -2.03 -16.12 7.05
C ASP A 126 -0.53 -16.10 6.79
N SER A 127 0.04 -14.96 6.41
CA SER A 127 1.51 -14.83 6.27
C SER A 127 2.28 -14.98 7.60
N MET A 128 1.61 -14.81 8.75
CA MET A 128 2.20 -15.02 10.07
C MET A 128 2.15 -16.49 10.54
N LYS A 129 1.33 -17.34 9.90
CA LYS A 129 1.12 -18.74 10.30
C LYS A 129 2.14 -19.74 9.71
N GLY A 130 3.29 -19.22 9.24
CA GLY A 130 4.35 -20.02 8.59
C GLY A 130 4.66 -21.35 9.26
#